data_AF-A0A2R6FMX0-F1
#
_entry.id   AF-A0A2R6FMX0-F1
#
_cell.length_a   1.000
_cell.length_b   1.000
_cell.length_c   1.000
_cell.angle_alpha   90.00
_cell.angle_beta   90.00
_cell.angle_gamma   90.00
#
_symmetry.space_group_name_H-M   'P 1'
#
loop_
_entity.id
_entity.type
_entity.pdbx_description
1 polymer ?
#
loop_
_entity_poly.entity_id
_entity_poly.type
_entity_poly.pdbx_seq_one_letter_code
_entity_poly.pdbx_strand_id
1 'polypeptide(L)'
;MKRSNTFTVRPLSDDGEQVLQDLLDAFAALWNEINYQRLMRYNDEDGFEGDVWDADTGALEGTYKGVLGASTAQTVRRENSEAWRSFFRLKDQYHD
;
A
#
# COMPACT_ATOMS: atom_id res chain seq x y z
N MET A 1 -25.30 -0.31 8.43
CA MET A 1 -24.72 -0.45 9.79
C MET A 1 -23.39 -1.18 9.68
N LYS A 2 -22.25 -0.46 9.70
CA LYS A 2 -20.92 -1.10 9.76
C LYS A 2 -20.62 -1.42 11.23
N ARG A 3 -20.63 -2.69 11.62
CA ARG A 3 -20.08 -3.10 12.92
C ARG A 3 -18.55 -3.03 12.79
N SER A 4 -17.91 -2.12 13.52
CA SER A 4 -16.46 -2.09 13.64
C SER A 4 -16.08 -2.98 14.81
N ASN A 5 -15.57 -4.19 14.52
CA ASN A 5 -15.00 -5.05 15.56
C ASN A 5 -13.58 -4.56 15.85
N THR A 6 -13.25 -4.38 17.12
CA THR A 6 -11.88 -4.06 17.54
C THR A 6 -11.22 -5.34 18.02
N PHE A 7 -10.10 -5.72 17.42
CA PHE A 7 -9.29 -6.86 17.82
C PHE A 7 -7.96 -6.36 18.38
N THR A 8 -7.54 -6.92 19.52
CA THR A 8 -6.18 -6.72 20.02
C THR A 8 -5.32 -7.85 19.48
N VAL A 9 -4.41 -7.53 18.56
CA VAL A 9 -3.38 -8.46 18.12
C VAL A 9 -2.19 -8.29 19.05
N ARG A 10 -1.87 -9.33 19.83
CA ARG A 10 -0.66 -9.39 20.65
C ARG A 10 0.09 -10.69 20.35
N PRO A 11 1.41 -10.63 20.11
CA PRO A 11 2.21 -11.83 20.05
C PRO A 11 2.16 -12.57 21.39
N LEU A 12 2.16 -13.90 21.34
CA LEU A 12 2.17 -14.77 22.52
C LEU A 12 3.55 -15.37 22.81
N SER A 13 4.53 -15.06 21.96
CA SER A 13 5.93 -15.48 22.06
C SER A 13 6.82 -14.48 21.32
N ASP A 14 8.12 -14.48 21.64
CA ASP A 14 9.12 -13.64 20.97
C ASP A 14 9.20 -13.95 19.47
N ASP A 15 9.14 -15.24 19.09
CA ASP A 15 9.08 -15.66 17.68
C ASP A 15 7.85 -15.11 16.97
N GLY A 16 6.69 -15.12 17.65
CA GLY A 16 5.46 -14.56 17.10
C GLY A 16 5.51 -13.05 16.97
N GLU A 17 6.24 -12.38 17.86
CA GLU A 17 6.48 -10.93 17.78
C GLU A 17 7.33 -10.60 16.56
N GLN A 18 8.42 -11.33 16.34
CA GLN A 18 9.27 -11.13 15.17
C GLN A 18 8.49 -11.35 13.86
N VAL A 19 7.71 -12.43 13.76
CA VAL A 19 6.87 -12.68 12.58
C VAL A 19 5.87 -11.55 12.34
N LEU A 20 5.26 -11.00 13.40
CA LEU A 20 4.35 -9.87 13.26
C LEU A 20 5.07 -8.59 12.82
N GLN A 21 6.26 -8.31 13.36
CA GLN A 21 7.08 -7.18 12.95
C GLN A 21 7.49 -7.29 11.47
N ASP A 22 8.01 -8.44 11.04
CA ASP A 22 8.41 -8.69 9.65
C ASP A 22 7.24 -8.47 8.67
N LEU A 23 6.03 -8.94 9.04
CA LEU A 23 4.82 -8.72 8.26
C LEU A 23 4.43 -7.24 8.17
N LEU A 24 4.49 -6.51 9.30
CA LEU A 24 4.13 -5.09 9.35
C LEU A 24 5.13 -4.23 8.58
N ASP A 25 6.42 -4.53 8.69
CA ASP A 25 7.49 -3.83 7.98
C ASP A 25 7.37 -4.06 6.46
N ALA A 26 7.16 -5.30 6.03
CA ALA A 26 6.93 -5.61 4.62
C ALA A 26 5.67 -4.93 4.07
N PHE A 27 4.59 -4.84 4.87
CA PHE A 27 3.37 -4.14 4.48
C PHE A 27 3.64 -2.64 4.29
N ALA A 28 4.29 -2.02 5.28
CA ALA A 28 4.59 -0.59 5.26
C ALA A 28 5.51 -0.23 4.09
N ALA A 29 6.55 -1.05 3.85
CA ALA A 29 7.48 -0.85 2.75
C ALA A 29 6.77 -0.94 1.38
N LEU A 30 5.97 -1.99 1.14
CA LEU A 30 5.18 -2.11 -0.10
C LEU A 30 4.23 -0.92 -0.31
N TRP A 31 3.51 -0.50 0.74
CA TRP A 31 2.62 0.65 0.66
C TRP A 31 3.38 1.93 0.29
N ASN A 32 4.51 2.19 0.96
CA ASN A 32 5.30 3.40 0.78
C ASN A 32 5.95 3.46 -0.59
N GLU A 33 6.51 2.35 -1.09
CA GLU A 33 7.13 2.30 -2.42
C GLU A 33 6.12 2.52 -3.55
N ILE A 34 4.95 1.87 -3.47
CA ILE A 34 3.86 2.12 -4.43
C ILE A 34 3.48 3.60 -4.38
N ASN A 35 3.27 4.14 -3.17
CA ASN A 35 2.81 5.50 -3.03
C ASN A 35 3.83 6.54 -3.50
N TYR A 36 5.12 6.30 -3.23
CA TYR A 36 6.22 7.15 -3.69
C TYR A 36 6.27 7.20 -5.21
N GLN A 37 6.25 6.04 -5.88
CA GLN A 37 6.26 5.98 -7.35
C GLN A 37 5.08 6.72 -7.99
N ARG A 38 3.90 6.66 -7.36
CA ARG A 38 2.72 7.39 -7.83
C ARG A 38 2.83 8.89 -7.56
N LEU A 39 3.33 9.27 -6.39
CA LEU A 39 3.50 10.67 -6.02
C LEU A 39 4.50 11.37 -6.94
N MET A 40 5.63 10.73 -7.25
CA MET A 40 6.62 11.29 -8.17
C MET A 40 6.04 11.52 -9.57
N ARG A 41 5.28 10.56 -10.10
CA ARG A 41 4.56 10.72 -11.37
C ARG A 41 3.49 11.81 -11.31
N TYR A 42 2.75 11.88 -10.21
CA TYR A 42 1.72 12.90 -10.02
C TYR A 42 2.30 14.33 -10.00
N ASN A 43 3.51 14.49 -9.45
CA ASN A 43 4.18 15.78 -9.32
C ASN A 43 5.10 16.11 -10.51
N ASP A 44 5.25 15.22 -11.50
CA ASP A 44 6.28 15.30 -12.54
C ASP A 44 7.71 15.46 -11.96
N GLU A 45 8.00 14.72 -10.88
CA GLU A 45 9.26 14.78 -10.12
C GLU A 45 10.15 13.54 -10.32
N ASP A 46 11.43 13.66 -9.93
CA ASP A 46 12.43 12.57 -9.89
C ASP A 46 12.63 11.79 -11.21
N GLY A 47 12.23 12.37 -12.35
CA GLY A 47 12.38 11.78 -13.67
C GLY A 47 11.42 10.62 -13.94
N PHE A 48 10.35 10.49 -13.17
CA PHE A 48 9.31 9.50 -13.43
C PHE A 48 8.39 9.97 -14.55
N GLU A 49 8.29 9.17 -15.61
CA GLU A 49 7.38 9.40 -16.73
C GLU A 49 6.04 8.67 -16.54
N GLY A 50 5.01 9.19 -17.19
CA GLY A 50 3.66 8.60 -17.19
C GLY A 50 2.76 9.09 -16.06
N ASP A 51 1.53 8.60 -16.02
CA ASP A 51 0.57 8.93 -14.99
C ASP A 51 0.71 8.03 -13.74
N VAL A 52 -0.06 8.30 -12.70
CA VAL A 52 0.00 7.51 -11.44
C VAL A 52 -0.34 6.02 -11.62
N TRP A 53 -0.96 5.63 -12.72
CA TRP A 53 -1.34 4.25 -13.04
C TRP A 53 -0.23 3.52 -13.81
N ASP A 54 0.72 4.24 -14.39
CA ASP A 54 1.93 3.71 -15.05
C ASP A 54 3.00 3.22 -14.05
N ALA A 55 2.81 3.41 -12.74
CA ALA A 55 3.67 2.81 -11.73
C ALA A 55 3.64 1.27 -11.81
N ASP A 56 4.82 0.63 -11.90
CA ASP A 56 4.95 -0.84 -11.95
C ASP A 56 4.72 -1.47 -10.57
N THR A 57 3.49 -1.34 -10.10
CA THR A 57 3.03 -1.89 -8.83
C THR A 57 3.04 -3.42 -8.82
N GLY A 58 3.08 -4.07 -10.00
CA GLY A 58 3.16 -5.52 -10.12
C GLY A 58 4.55 -6.04 -9.76
N ALA A 59 5.62 -5.38 -10.22
CA ALA A 59 6.97 -5.69 -9.79
C ALA A 59 7.15 -5.49 -8.27
N LEU A 60 6.63 -4.38 -7.73
CA LEU A 60 6.65 -4.11 -6.29
C LEU A 60 5.91 -5.19 -5.50
N GLU A 61 4.66 -5.51 -5.86
CA GLU A 61 3.90 -6.62 -5.27
C GLU A 61 4.70 -7.94 -5.29
N GLY A 62 5.37 -8.22 -6.41
CA GLY A 62 6.20 -9.40 -6.63
C GLY A 62 7.37 -9.54 -5.65
N THR A 63 7.99 -8.43 -5.26
CA THR A 63 9.10 -8.40 -4.28
C THR A 63 8.64 -8.81 -2.88
N TYR A 64 7.43 -8.40 -2.48
CA TYR A 64 6.95 -8.54 -1.10
C TYR A 64 6.11 -9.80 -0.85
N LYS A 65 5.65 -10.50 -1.89
CA LYS A 65 4.79 -11.70 -1.75
C LYS A 65 5.42 -12.85 -0.96
N GLY A 66 6.75 -12.90 -0.87
CA GLY A 66 7.48 -13.91 -0.10
C GLY A 66 7.32 -13.76 1.42
N VAL A 67 7.12 -12.52 1.89
CA VAL A 67 6.88 -12.22 3.31
C VAL A 67 5.38 -12.09 3.59
N LEU A 68 4.67 -11.32 2.78
CA LEU A 68 3.25 -11.00 3.01
C LEU A 68 2.28 -12.12 2.61
N GLY A 69 2.73 -13.03 1.75
CA GLY A 69 1.84 -13.89 0.98
C GLY A 69 1.20 -13.13 -0.20
N ALA A 70 0.91 -13.86 -1.29
CA ALA A 70 0.42 -13.28 -2.53
C ALA A 70 -0.89 -12.50 -2.37
N SER A 71 -1.85 -13.02 -1.59
CA SER A 71 -3.16 -12.39 -1.38
C SER A 71 -3.05 -11.05 -0.63
N THR A 72 -2.18 -10.99 0.39
CA THR A 72 -1.94 -9.78 1.16
C THR A 72 -1.25 -8.72 0.31
N ALA A 73 -0.19 -9.08 -0.41
CA ALA A 73 0.52 -8.15 -1.30
C ALA A 73 -0.41 -7.56 -2.37
N GLN A 74 -1.25 -8.41 -3.00
CA GLN A 74 -2.29 -7.97 -3.93
C GLN A 74 -3.30 -7.02 -3.28
N THR A 75 -3.69 -7.31 -2.04
CA THR A 75 -4.62 -6.46 -1.29
C THR A 75 -4.02 -5.08 -1.02
N VAL A 76 -2.75 -4.99 -0.62
CA VAL A 76 -2.04 -3.70 -0.41
C VAL A 76 -2.08 -2.86 -1.69
N ARG A 77 -1.71 -3.46 -2.83
CA ARG A 77 -1.74 -2.79 -4.14
C ARG A 77 -3.14 -2.32 -4.52
N ARG A 78 -4.17 -3.13 -4.28
CA ARG A 78 -5.57 -2.78 -4.56
C ARG A 78 -6.03 -1.62 -3.68
N GLU A 79 -5.80 -1.69 -2.37
CA GLU A 79 -6.18 -0.62 -1.43
C GLU A 79 -5.45 0.69 -1.72
N ASN A 80 -4.16 0.64 -2.07
CA ASN A 80 -3.44 1.84 -2.50
C ASN A 80 -4.08 2.45 -3.77
N SER A 81 -4.51 1.62 -4.73
CA SER A 81 -5.24 2.10 -5.92
C SER A 81 -6.58 2.76 -5.58
N GLU A 82 -7.32 2.22 -4.61
CA GLU A 82 -8.56 2.84 -4.12
C GLU A 82 -8.31 4.15 -3.35
N ALA A 83 -7.20 4.25 -2.63
CA ALA A 83 -6.78 5.49 -1.97
C ALA A 83 -6.53 6.61 -2.99
N TRP A 84 -5.79 6.33 -4.07
CA TRP A 84 -5.57 7.30 -5.16
C TRP A 84 -6.86 7.68 -5.89
N ARG A 85 -7.75 6.72 -6.19
CA ARG A 85 -9.08 7.03 -6.74
C ARG A 85 -9.89 7.93 -5.80
N SER A 86 -9.80 7.69 -4.49
CA SER A 86 -10.48 8.51 -3.49
C SER A 86 -9.91 9.91 -3.42
N PHE A 87 -8.58 10.05 -3.48
CA PHE A 87 -7.90 11.34 -3.57
C PHE A 87 -8.38 12.15 -4.78
N PHE A 88 -8.42 11.55 -5.98
CA PHE A 88 -8.89 12.26 -7.17
C PHE A 88 -10.37 12.66 -7.09
N ARG A 89 -11.25 11.79 -6.56
CA ARG A 89 -12.65 12.16 -6.32
C ARG A 89 -12.79 13.35 -5.37
N LEU A 90 -11.98 13.42 -4.32
CA LEU A 90 -11.99 14.55 -3.39
C LEU A 90 -11.44 15.81 -4.04
N LYS A 91 -10.38 15.69 -4.86
CA LYS A 91 -9.83 16.82 -5.61
C LYS A 91 -10.87 17.42 -6.56
N ASP A 92 -11.52 16.59 -7.38
CA ASP A 92 -12.59 16.99 -8.31
C ASP A 92 -13.77 17.66 -7.58
N GLN A 93 -14.10 17.21 -6.37
CA GLN A 93 -15.21 17.79 -5.59
C GLN A 93 -14.91 19.19 -5.02
N TYR A 94 -13.65 19.49 -4.68
CA TYR A 94 -13.31 20.66 -3.86
C TYR A 94 -12.27 21.61 -4.47
N HIS A 95 -11.58 21.21 -5.54
CA HIS A 95 -10.39 21.91 -6.04
C HIS A 95 -10.31 22.00 -7.58
N ASP A 96 -11.30 21.49 -8.32
CA ASP A 96 -11.46 21.73 -9.76
C ASP A 96 -12.64 22.68 -10.05
#